data_AF-U5MW55-F1
#
_entry.id   AF-U5MW55-F1
#
_cell.length_a   1.000
_cell.length_b   1.000
_cell.length_c   1.000
_cell.angle_alpha   90.00
_cell.angle_beta   90.00
_cell.angle_gamma   90.00
#
_symmetry.space_group_name_H-M   'P 1'
#
loop_
_entity.id
_entity.type
_entity.pdbx_description
1 polymer ?
#
loop_
_entity_poly.entity_id
_entity_poly.type
_entity_poly.pdbx_seq_one_letter_code
_entity_poly.pdbx_strand_id
1 'polypeptide(L)'
;MKKNFAYSADFDEITEKLFREANYLGQGNNGVVYELPNKKVIKIFLKQKVCNDEGSILAKTNGSKYFPYMYKKGKLYVVRDMVEGERLDEYIKESGLSNSLIENIYQLLLEFKKLKFKKLDTRCKDIYVSEDEKLMIIDPKKAYTRKVDYPRHLMKGLNRIGVLEEFLEGINKIDSRKAKMWRLKFKKYCEAEQLSGIE
;
A
#
# COMPACT_ATOMS: atom_id res chain seq x y z
N MET A 1 -9.11 4.41 -24.47
CA MET A 1 -10.54 4.14 -24.18
C MET A 1 -10.66 3.59 -22.76
N LYS A 2 -11.38 4.28 -21.85
CA LYS A 2 -11.81 3.66 -20.58
C LYS A 2 -12.72 2.48 -20.97
N LYS A 3 -12.33 1.27 -20.61
CA LYS A 3 -13.19 0.10 -20.83
C LYS A 3 -14.38 0.24 -19.90
N ASN A 4 -15.55 0.51 -20.47
CA ASN A 4 -16.82 0.48 -19.73
C ASN A 4 -17.10 -0.99 -19.42
N PHE A 5 -16.81 -1.39 -18.19
CA PHE A 5 -17.12 -2.74 -17.72
C PHE A 5 -18.46 -2.71 -17.00
N ALA A 6 -19.35 -3.66 -17.33
CA ALA A 6 -20.46 -3.99 -16.47
C ALA A 6 -19.91 -4.73 -15.24
N TYR A 7 -20.10 -4.15 -14.06
CA TYR A 7 -19.79 -4.80 -12.79
C TYR A 7 -21.04 -5.47 -12.27
N SER A 8 -20.95 -6.76 -11.97
CA SER A 8 -21.99 -7.50 -11.26
C SER A 8 -21.32 -8.40 -10.22
N ALA A 9 -21.85 -8.38 -9.01
CA ALA A 9 -21.35 -9.20 -7.91
C ALA A 9 -22.52 -9.60 -7.01
N ASP A 10 -22.62 -10.89 -6.72
CA ASP A 10 -23.63 -11.41 -5.79
C ASP A 10 -23.21 -11.07 -4.36
N PHE A 11 -23.89 -10.08 -3.76
CA PHE A 11 -23.69 -9.68 -2.38
C PHE A 11 -24.40 -10.63 -1.42
N ASP A 12 -23.91 -10.70 -0.18
CA ASP A 12 -24.73 -11.25 0.90
C ASP A 12 -25.72 -10.19 1.39
N GLU A 13 -26.73 -10.62 2.16
CA GLU A 13 -27.83 -9.75 2.59
C GLU A 13 -27.35 -8.49 3.34
N ILE A 14 -26.32 -8.63 4.19
CA ILE A 14 -25.76 -7.50 4.95
C ILE A 14 -25.06 -6.52 4.00
N THR A 15 -24.24 -7.04 3.09
CA THR A 15 -23.50 -6.23 2.12
C THR A 15 -24.45 -5.54 1.15
N GLU A 16 -25.50 -6.23 0.70
CA GLU A 16 -26.51 -5.64 -0.19
C GLU A 16 -27.24 -4.47 0.49
N LYS A 17 -27.64 -4.63 1.75
CA LYS A 17 -28.26 -3.55 2.54
C LYS A 17 -27.34 -2.33 2.65
N LEU A 18 -26.07 -2.54 2.99
CA LEU A 18 -25.08 -1.46 3.05
C LEU A 18 -24.87 -0.80 1.67
N PHE A 19 -24.90 -1.59 0.59
CA PHE A 19 -24.63 -1.10 -0.75
C PHE A 19 -25.71 -0.15 -1.29
N ARG A 20 -26.94 -0.21 -0.75
CA ARG A 20 -28.04 0.69 -1.16
C ARG A 20 -27.75 2.15 -0.84
N GLU A 21 -26.89 2.41 0.13
CA GLU A 21 -26.45 3.75 0.54
C GLU A 21 -25.03 4.08 0.03
N ALA A 22 -24.52 3.30 -0.92
CA ALA A 22 -23.13 3.41 -1.35
C ALA A 22 -22.88 4.63 -2.25
N ASN A 23 -21.77 5.32 -2.00
CA ASN A 23 -21.30 6.42 -2.85
C ASN A 23 -20.13 5.96 -3.71
N TYR A 24 -20.16 6.31 -5.00
CA TYR A 24 -19.05 6.00 -5.90
C TYR A 24 -17.80 6.79 -5.50
N LEU A 25 -16.69 6.10 -5.27
CA LEU A 25 -15.39 6.72 -4.98
C LEU A 25 -14.48 6.76 -6.21
N GLY A 26 -14.51 5.71 -7.04
CA GLY A 26 -13.62 5.65 -8.19
C GLY A 26 -13.52 4.29 -8.85
N GLN A 27 -12.90 4.28 -10.02
CA GLN A 27 -12.60 3.06 -10.78
C GLN A 27 -11.09 2.94 -10.99
N GLY A 28 -10.53 1.82 -10.52
CA GLY A 28 -9.15 1.44 -10.79
C GLY A 28 -9.04 0.38 -11.89
N ASN A 29 -7.81 -0.04 -12.17
CA ASN A 29 -7.53 -1.03 -13.23
C ASN A 29 -8.22 -2.39 -13.04
N ASN A 30 -8.52 -2.76 -11.80
CA ASN A 30 -9.00 -4.10 -11.45
C ASN A 30 -10.44 -4.12 -10.94
N GLY A 31 -11.08 -2.97 -10.79
CA GLY A 31 -12.31 -2.87 -10.04
C GLY A 31 -12.83 -1.46 -9.86
N VAL A 32 -14.06 -1.38 -9.37
CA VAL A 32 -14.71 -0.15 -8.94
C VAL A 32 -14.80 -0.14 -7.41
N VAL A 33 -14.73 1.04 -6.81
CA VAL A 33 -14.70 1.25 -5.37
C VAL A 33 -15.87 2.16 -5.00
N TYR A 34 -16.61 1.75 -3.98
CA TYR A 34 -17.68 2.54 -3.37
C TYR A 34 -17.43 2.68 -1.87
N GLU A 35 -17.76 3.85 -1.34
CA GLU A 35 -17.91 4.08 0.09
C GLU A 35 -19.21 3.42 0.56
N LEU A 36 -19.17 2.83 1.75
CA LEU A 36 -20.31 2.27 2.45
C LEU A 36 -20.48 2.98 3.79
N PRO A 37 -21.68 2.93 4.39
CA PRO A 37 -21.90 3.46 5.75
C PRO A 37 -20.91 2.89 6.78
N ASN A 38 -20.66 3.67 7.83
CA ASN A 38 -19.75 3.35 8.94
C ASN A 38 -18.27 3.23 8.54
N LYS A 39 -17.78 4.19 7.72
CA LYS A 39 -16.38 4.27 7.28
C LYS A 39 -15.87 2.97 6.66
N LYS A 40 -16.71 2.35 5.82
CA LYS A 40 -16.37 1.11 5.10
C LYS A 40 -16.23 1.40 3.62
N VAL A 41 -15.52 0.51 2.94
CA VAL A 41 -15.36 0.53 1.50
C VAL A 41 -15.64 -0.86 0.96
N ILE A 42 -16.39 -0.90 -0.14
CA ILE A 42 -16.49 -2.08 -0.98
C ILE A 42 -15.72 -1.87 -2.29
N LYS A 43 -14.86 -2.82 -2.61
CA LYS A 43 -14.23 -2.90 -3.92
C LYS A 43 -14.82 -4.08 -4.68
N ILE A 44 -15.40 -3.81 -5.83
CA ILE A 44 -15.95 -4.81 -6.75
C ILE A 44 -14.95 -5.04 -7.87
N PHE A 45 -14.60 -6.29 -8.11
CA PHE A 45 -13.54 -6.73 -9.01
C PHE A 45 -14.11 -7.28 -10.31
N LEU A 46 -13.35 -7.12 -11.40
CA LEU A 46 -13.69 -7.73 -12.69
C LEU A 46 -13.38 -9.22 -12.77
N LYS A 47 -12.39 -9.67 -11.99
CA LYS A 47 -11.85 -11.03 -12.05
C LYS A 47 -11.77 -11.62 -10.66
N GLN A 48 -12.40 -12.77 -10.47
CA GLN A 48 -12.39 -13.50 -9.19
C GLN A 48 -10.97 -13.83 -8.73
N LYS A 49 -10.05 -14.17 -9.64
CA LYS A 49 -8.64 -14.39 -9.30
C LYS A 49 -8.01 -13.18 -8.62
N VAL A 50 -8.27 -11.97 -9.13
CA VAL A 50 -7.73 -10.73 -8.57
C VAL A 50 -8.37 -10.41 -7.22
N CYS A 51 -9.68 -10.63 -7.09
CA CYS A 51 -10.40 -10.52 -5.82
C CYS A 51 -9.83 -11.46 -4.76
N ASN A 52 -9.56 -12.71 -5.14
CA ASN A 52 -8.97 -13.71 -4.25
C ASN A 52 -7.55 -13.34 -3.84
N ASP A 53 -6.72 -12.90 -4.78
CA ASP A 53 -5.34 -12.50 -4.50
C ASP A 53 -5.30 -11.32 -3.52
N GLU A 54 -6.03 -10.23 -3.81
CA GLU A 54 -6.07 -9.04 -2.93
C GLU A 54 -6.73 -9.36 -1.57
N GLY A 55 -7.89 -10.01 -1.58
CA GLY A 55 -8.62 -10.35 -0.35
C GLY A 55 -7.85 -11.33 0.55
N SER A 56 -7.10 -12.29 -0.02
CA SER A 56 -6.28 -13.23 0.77
C SER A 56 -5.09 -12.55 1.46
N ILE A 57 -4.51 -11.53 0.83
CA ILE A 57 -3.43 -10.76 1.46
C ILE A 57 -4.02 -9.95 2.60
N LEU A 58 -5.13 -9.25 2.36
CA LEU A 58 -5.76 -8.42 3.38
C LEU A 58 -6.24 -9.24 4.58
N ALA A 59 -6.84 -10.41 4.34
CA ALA A 59 -7.21 -11.36 5.40
C ALA A 59 -6.02 -11.76 6.29
N LYS A 60 -4.84 -11.98 5.70
CA LYS A 60 -3.63 -12.36 6.46
C LYS A 60 -3.00 -11.19 7.21
N THR A 61 -3.32 -9.96 6.82
CA THR A 61 -2.86 -8.75 7.50
C THR A 61 -3.88 -8.22 8.52
N ASN A 62 -5.07 -8.82 8.61
CA ASN A 62 -6.05 -8.47 9.65
C ASN A 62 -5.38 -8.56 11.03
N GLY A 63 -5.54 -7.50 11.83
CA GLY A 63 -4.90 -7.35 13.15
C GLY A 63 -3.60 -6.54 13.14
N SER A 64 -3.05 -6.23 11.96
CA SER A 64 -1.97 -5.25 11.85
C SER A 64 -2.54 -3.84 11.72
N LYS A 65 -2.03 -2.90 12.53
CA LYS A 65 -2.45 -1.48 12.49
C LYS A 65 -2.16 -0.76 11.17
N TYR A 66 -1.32 -1.37 10.32
CA TYR A 66 -0.87 -0.78 9.06
C TYR A 66 -1.71 -1.19 7.85
N PHE A 67 -2.75 -2.00 8.04
CA PHE A 67 -3.59 -2.49 6.95
C PHE A 67 -5.07 -2.31 7.34
N PRO A 68 -5.94 -1.95 6.38
CA PRO A 68 -7.36 -1.84 6.66
C PRO A 68 -7.92 -3.22 7.02
N TYR A 69 -8.80 -3.27 8.02
CA TYR A 69 -9.44 -4.51 8.42
C TYR A 69 -10.37 -4.99 7.31
N MET A 70 -10.26 -6.26 6.92
CA MET A 70 -11.19 -6.89 5.99
C MET A 70 -12.36 -7.50 6.75
N TYR A 71 -13.55 -6.93 6.56
CA TYR A 71 -14.80 -7.45 7.13
C TYR A 71 -15.34 -8.65 6.35
N LYS A 72 -15.29 -8.57 5.02
CA LYS A 72 -15.90 -9.58 4.16
C LYS A 72 -15.14 -9.75 2.85
N LYS A 73 -15.10 -10.99 2.36
CA LYS A 73 -14.71 -11.33 0.99
C LYS A 73 -15.80 -12.16 0.34
N GLY A 74 -16.38 -11.65 -0.75
CA GLY A 74 -17.25 -12.41 -1.65
C GLY A 74 -16.49 -13.00 -2.85
N LYS A 75 -17.23 -13.46 -3.86
CA LYS A 75 -16.63 -13.99 -5.11
C LYS A 75 -15.92 -12.90 -5.92
N LEU A 76 -16.52 -11.71 -5.97
CA LEU A 76 -16.06 -10.58 -6.79
C LEU A 76 -15.99 -9.27 -5.99
N TYR A 77 -16.05 -9.31 -4.66
CA TYR A 77 -15.94 -8.10 -3.86
C TYR A 77 -15.20 -8.32 -2.54
N VAL A 78 -14.66 -7.23 -2.00
CA VAL A 78 -14.09 -7.15 -0.66
C VAL A 78 -14.68 -5.94 0.05
N VAL A 79 -15.16 -6.14 1.28
CA VAL A 79 -15.53 -5.07 2.21
C VAL A 79 -14.42 -4.90 3.24
N ARG A 80 -13.91 -3.67 3.39
CA ARG A 80 -12.81 -3.32 4.30
C ARG A 80 -13.03 -1.94 4.92
N ASP A 81 -12.18 -1.57 5.88
CA ASP A 81 -12.11 -0.19 6.38
C ASP A 81 -11.85 0.80 5.25
N MET A 82 -12.46 1.99 5.36
CA MET A 82 -12.03 3.17 4.62
C MET A 82 -10.64 3.58 5.11
N VAL A 83 -9.79 3.95 4.16
CA VAL A 83 -8.46 4.48 4.48
C VAL A 83 -8.53 5.98 4.25
N GLU A 84 -8.35 6.73 5.33
CA GLU A 84 -8.30 8.19 5.34
C GLU A 84 -6.85 8.68 5.22
N GLY A 85 -6.68 9.98 5.01
CA GLY A 85 -5.37 10.63 4.90
C GLY A 85 -4.89 10.82 3.46
N GLU A 86 -3.64 11.26 3.35
CA GLU A 86 -3.01 11.64 2.10
C GLU A 86 -1.98 10.61 1.66
N ARG A 87 -1.68 10.53 0.37
CA ARG A 87 -0.60 9.66 -0.10
C ARG A 87 0.73 10.13 0.47
N LEU A 88 1.59 9.19 0.86
CA LEU A 88 2.87 9.51 1.48
C LEU A 88 3.73 10.51 0.69
N ASP A 89 3.75 10.39 -0.64
CA ASP A 89 4.53 11.31 -1.48
C ASP A 89 3.91 12.70 -1.65
N GLU A 90 2.62 12.85 -1.42
CA GLU A 90 1.91 14.13 -1.41
C GLU A 90 2.10 14.77 -0.03
N TYR A 91 1.81 14.03 1.05
CA TYR A 91 2.01 14.47 2.43
C TYR A 91 3.42 15.01 2.68
N ILE A 92 4.47 14.28 2.26
CA ILE A 92 5.86 14.72 2.46
C ILE A 92 6.16 16.02 1.70
N LYS A 93 5.57 16.24 0.53
CA LYS A 93 5.81 17.48 -0.22
C LYS A 93 5.18 18.69 0.44
N GLU A 94 4.04 18.49 1.11
CA GLU A 94 3.27 19.56 1.74
C GLU A 94 3.76 19.84 3.16
N SER A 95 4.02 18.79 3.94
CA SER A 95 4.32 18.86 5.38
C SER A 95 5.79 18.57 5.73
N GLY A 96 6.59 18.10 4.78
CA GLY A 96 7.97 17.66 5.02
C GLY A 96 8.09 16.22 5.54
N LEU A 97 9.33 15.75 5.72
CA LEU A 97 9.63 14.42 6.25
C LEU A 97 10.09 14.52 7.71
N SER A 98 9.16 14.35 8.65
CA SER A 98 9.50 14.40 10.07
C SER A 98 10.25 13.16 10.54
N ASN A 99 10.97 13.26 11.68
CA ASN A 99 11.61 12.10 12.31
C ASN A 99 10.58 11.03 12.75
N SER A 100 9.40 11.45 13.19
CA SER A 100 8.31 10.54 13.59
C SER A 100 7.80 9.76 12.37
N LEU A 101 7.60 10.42 11.23
CA LEU A 101 7.24 9.76 9.99
C LEU A 101 8.31 8.77 9.51
N ILE A 102 9.60 9.13 9.61
CA ILE A 102 10.71 8.20 9.30
C ILE A 102 10.63 6.95 10.17
N GLU A 103 10.40 7.11 11.48
CA GLU A 103 10.26 5.99 12.41
C GLU A 103 9.03 5.14 12.09
N ASN A 104 7.87 5.75 11.82
CA ASN A 104 6.66 5.05 11.45
C ASN A 104 6.84 4.24 10.15
N ILE A 105 7.51 4.81 9.14
CA ILE A 105 7.87 4.09 7.91
C ILE A 105 8.79 2.91 8.23
N TYR A 106 9.77 3.08 9.10
CA TYR A 106 10.67 2.00 9.50
C TYR A 106 9.91 0.86 10.20
N GLN A 107 9.04 1.19 11.15
CA GLN A 107 8.22 0.22 11.87
C GLN A 107 7.25 -0.53 10.94
N LEU A 108 6.67 0.15 9.96
CA LEU A 108 5.88 -0.48 8.89
C LEU A 108 6.70 -1.53 8.12
N LEU A 109 7.96 -1.22 7.78
CA LEU A 109 8.84 -2.18 7.07
C LEU A 109 9.25 -3.36 7.95
N LEU A 110 9.35 -3.17 9.26
CA LEU A 110 9.54 -4.28 10.21
C LEU A 110 8.29 -5.14 10.34
N GLU A 111 7.10 -4.54 10.31
CA GLU A 111 5.84 -5.26 10.32
C GLU A 111 5.74 -6.21 9.12
N PHE A 112 6.19 -5.82 7.92
CA PHE A 112 6.24 -6.72 6.77
C PHE A 112 7.01 -8.02 7.06
N LYS A 113 8.11 -7.94 7.82
CA LYS A 113 8.85 -9.14 8.25
C LYS A 113 8.07 -9.96 9.26
N LYS A 114 7.43 -9.30 10.23
CA LYS A 114 6.59 -9.96 11.24
C LYS A 114 5.44 -10.74 10.60
N LEU A 115 4.84 -10.16 9.56
CA LEU A 115 3.81 -10.77 8.72
C LEU A 115 4.36 -11.81 7.73
N LYS A 116 5.66 -12.11 7.77
CA LYS A 116 6.35 -13.08 6.89
C LYS A 116 6.20 -12.76 5.40
N PHE A 117 6.14 -11.47 5.05
CA PHE A 117 6.17 -11.06 3.65
C PHE A 117 7.51 -11.42 3.02
N LYS A 118 7.47 -11.91 1.78
CA LYS A 118 8.67 -12.12 0.95
C LYS A 118 9.13 -10.82 0.29
N LYS A 119 8.21 -9.87 0.09
CA LYS A 119 8.45 -8.55 -0.47
C LYS A 119 8.41 -7.50 0.64
N LEU A 120 9.58 -7.09 1.13
CA LEU A 120 9.76 -6.02 2.12
C LEU A 120 9.80 -4.65 1.44
N ASP A 121 8.78 -4.36 0.64
CA ASP A 121 8.80 -3.24 -0.29
C ASP A 121 7.38 -2.83 -0.71
N THR A 122 7.18 -1.52 -0.80
CA THR A 122 5.91 -0.87 -1.17
C THR A 122 6.22 0.43 -1.93
N ARG A 123 5.21 1.06 -2.54
CA ARG A 123 5.37 2.37 -3.21
C ARG A 123 4.78 3.46 -2.32
N CYS A 124 5.28 4.70 -2.43
CA CYS A 124 4.70 5.84 -1.69
C CYS A 124 3.18 5.97 -1.95
N LYS A 125 2.74 5.82 -3.19
CA LYS A 125 1.31 5.88 -3.56
C LYS A 125 0.41 4.77 -2.96
N ASP A 126 1.01 3.72 -2.41
CA ASP A 126 0.27 2.65 -1.74
C ASP A 126 0.26 2.83 -0.21
N ILE A 127 0.91 3.89 0.30
CA ILE A 127 0.94 4.30 1.71
C ILE A 127 0.11 5.57 1.86
N TYR A 128 -0.82 5.56 2.79
CA TYR A 128 -1.60 6.71 3.22
C TYR A 128 -1.15 7.14 4.62
N VAL A 129 -1.12 8.45 4.84
CA VAL A 129 -0.64 9.12 6.05
C VAL A 129 -1.78 9.97 6.59
N SER A 130 -2.17 9.73 7.83
CA SER A 130 -3.11 10.60 8.55
C SER A 130 -2.40 11.84 9.12
N GLU A 131 -3.18 12.80 9.61
CA GLU A 131 -2.67 14.01 10.26
C GLU A 131 -1.71 13.71 11.45
N ASP A 132 -1.93 12.60 12.15
CA ASP A 132 -1.08 12.12 13.25
C ASP A 132 0.03 11.15 12.79
N GLU A 133 0.38 11.19 11.50
CA GLU A 133 1.43 10.39 10.85
C GLU A 133 1.28 8.87 10.98
N LYS A 134 0.07 8.36 11.28
CA LYS A 134 -0.21 6.92 11.19
C LYS A 134 -0.26 6.50 9.73
N LEU A 135 0.29 5.31 9.48
CA LEU A 135 0.43 4.76 8.14
C LEU A 135 -0.57 3.64 7.88
N MET A 136 -1.22 3.68 6.71
CA MET A 136 -2.04 2.59 6.19
C MET A 136 -1.63 2.18 4.78
N ILE A 137 -1.57 0.87 4.54
CA ILE A 137 -1.28 0.26 3.24
C ILE A 137 -2.56 -0.20 2.57
N ILE A 138 -2.82 0.28 1.36
CA ILE A 138 -4.00 -0.11 0.59
C ILE A 138 -3.75 -1.24 -0.42
N ASP A 139 -2.51 -1.41 -0.91
CA ASP A 139 -2.22 -2.30 -2.05
C ASP A 139 -0.90 -3.10 -1.91
N PRO A 140 -0.81 -4.08 -0.99
CA PRO A 140 0.39 -4.89 -0.77
C PRO A 140 0.56 -6.01 -1.82
N LYS A 141 0.45 -5.68 -3.11
CA LYS A 141 0.53 -6.65 -4.21
C LYS A 141 1.79 -7.50 -4.15
N LYS A 142 1.57 -8.81 -4.35
CA LYS A 142 2.63 -9.85 -4.42
C LYS A 142 3.48 -9.93 -3.14
N ALA A 143 2.95 -9.49 -2.00
CA ALA A 143 3.63 -9.50 -0.69
C ALA A 143 4.26 -10.86 -0.33
N TYR A 144 3.56 -11.96 -0.60
CA TYR A 144 3.99 -13.31 -0.24
C TYR A 144 4.65 -14.11 -1.37
N THR A 145 4.71 -13.58 -2.60
CA THR A 145 5.20 -14.32 -3.77
C THR A 145 6.51 -13.78 -4.30
N ARG A 146 6.67 -12.46 -4.40
CA ARG A 146 7.90 -11.85 -4.90
C ARG A 146 8.91 -11.72 -3.77
N LYS A 147 10.16 -12.15 -3.99
CA LYS A 147 11.25 -11.95 -3.04
C LYS A 147 11.92 -10.59 -3.28
N VAL A 148 11.80 -9.70 -2.31
CA VAL A 148 12.50 -8.41 -2.26
C VAL A 148 12.82 -8.13 -0.80
N ASP A 149 14.08 -7.92 -0.46
CA ASP A 149 14.54 -7.87 0.94
C ASP A 149 14.89 -6.45 1.42
N TYR A 150 14.56 -5.42 0.63
CA TYR A 150 14.73 -4.01 0.96
C TYR A 150 13.68 -3.15 0.23
N PRO A 151 13.35 -1.94 0.74
CA PRO A 151 12.23 -1.14 0.27
C PRO A 151 12.55 -0.34 -1.00
N ARG A 152 12.92 -1.04 -2.07
CA ARG A 152 13.41 -0.46 -3.32
C ARG A 152 12.47 0.56 -3.95
N HIS A 153 11.18 0.25 -4.10
CA HIS A 153 10.25 1.16 -4.77
C HIS A 153 9.87 2.34 -3.88
N LEU A 154 9.85 2.16 -2.56
CA LEU A 154 9.68 3.23 -1.60
C LEU A 154 10.84 4.22 -1.74
N MET A 155 12.08 3.72 -1.69
CA MET A 155 13.29 4.54 -1.87
C MET A 155 13.31 5.24 -3.23
N LYS A 156 12.87 4.58 -4.31
CA LYS A 156 12.71 5.22 -5.63
C LYS A 156 11.69 6.37 -5.59
N GLY A 157 10.61 6.22 -4.84
CA GLY A 157 9.61 7.27 -4.64
C GLY A 157 10.17 8.44 -3.83
N LEU A 158 10.83 8.17 -2.71
CA LEU A 158 11.47 9.19 -1.86
C LEU A 158 12.57 9.95 -2.62
N ASN A 159 13.34 9.26 -3.46
CA ASN A 159 14.36 9.89 -4.30
C ASN A 159 13.77 10.87 -5.30
N ARG A 160 12.60 10.51 -5.90
CA ARG A 160 11.92 11.38 -6.86
C ARG A 160 11.39 12.67 -6.25
N ILE A 161 11.10 12.67 -4.95
CA ILE A 161 10.63 13.86 -4.23
C ILE A 161 11.76 14.53 -3.43
N GLY A 162 13.01 14.10 -3.60
CA GLY A 162 14.19 14.77 -3.05
C GLY A 162 14.56 14.44 -1.60
N VAL A 163 13.86 13.54 -0.91
CA VAL A 163 14.03 13.28 0.54
C VAL A 163 14.73 11.96 0.88
N LEU A 164 15.28 11.25 -0.11
CA LEU A 164 15.87 9.93 0.13
C LEU A 164 17.05 9.97 1.11
N GLU A 165 17.92 10.98 0.98
CA GLU A 165 19.10 11.09 1.84
C GLU A 165 18.71 11.39 3.29
N GLU A 166 17.80 12.35 3.51
CA GLU A 166 17.21 12.65 4.82
C GLU A 166 16.57 11.41 5.45
N PHE A 167 15.76 10.67 4.68
CA PHE A 167 15.19 9.40 5.13
C PHE A 167 16.28 8.42 5.60
N LEU A 168 17.32 8.20 4.78
CA LEU A 168 18.38 7.24 5.11
C LEU A 168 19.27 7.68 6.27
N GLU A 169 19.43 8.98 6.49
CA GLU A 169 20.07 9.52 7.69
C GLU A 169 19.23 9.28 8.94
N GLY A 170 17.92 9.51 8.86
CA GLY A 170 16.99 9.17 9.94
C GLY A 170 17.01 7.68 10.26
N ILE A 171 16.98 6.80 9.25
CA ILE A 171 17.16 5.35 9.45
C ILE A 171 18.53 5.03 10.05
N ASN A 172 19.60 5.77 9.70
CA ASN A 172 20.93 5.51 10.27
C ASN A 172 20.99 5.80 11.78
N LYS A 173 20.19 6.76 12.27
CA LYS A 173 20.04 7.05 13.70
C LYS A 173 19.29 5.93 14.43
N ILE A 174 18.35 5.24 13.76
CA ILE A 174 17.53 4.15 14.33
C ILE A 174 18.22 2.78 14.21
N ASP A 175 18.68 2.43 13.02
CA ASP A 175 19.37 1.19 12.68
C ASP A 175 20.43 1.44 11.58
N SER A 176 21.64 1.75 12.03
CA SER A 176 22.78 2.03 11.14
C SER A 176 23.14 0.87 10.21
N ARG A 177 22.90 -0.39 10.62
CA ARG A 177 23.16 -1.56 9.77
C ARG A 177 22.17 -1.59 8.61
N LYS A 178 20.89 -1.33 8.86
CA LYS A 178 19.87 -1.25 7.79
C LYS A 178 20.11 -0.09 6.86
N ALA A 179 20.42 1.09 7.38
CA ALA A 179 20.75 2.26 6.56
C ALA A 179 21.89 1.97 5.58
N LYS A 180 23.02 1.44 6.07
CA LYS A 180 24.17 1.06 5.23
C LYS A 180 23.81 0.00 4.19
N MET A 181 23.07 -1.04 4.58
CA MET A 181 22.64 -2.10 3.67
C MET A 181 21.71 -1.57 2.57
N TRP A 182 20.74 -0.72 2.92
CA TRP A 182 19.79 -0.14 1.97
C TRP A 182 20.47 0.83 1.01
N ARG A 183 21.38 1.69 1.51
CA ARG A 183 22.23 2.57 0.68
C ARG A 183 22.97 1.77 -0.39
N LEU A 184 23.69 0.72 0.01
CA LEU A 184 24.46 -0.12 -0.91
C LEU A 184 23.58 -0.79 -1.96
N LYS A 185 22.45 -1.38 -1.54
CA LYS A 185 21.54 -2.08 -2.46
C LYS A 185 20.85 -1.14 -3.44
N PHE A 186 20.45 0.04 -2.98
CA PHE A 186 19.80 1.03 -3.82
C PHE A 186 20.78 1.63 -4.84
N LYS A 187 22.02 1.92 -4.44
CA LYS A 187 23.09 2.35 -5.36
C LYS A 187 23.29 1.34 -6.50
N LYS A 188 23.46 0.06 -6.17
CA LYS A 188 23.56 -1.03 -7.17
C LYS A 188 22.36 -1.11 -8.10
N TYR A 189 21.16 -0.89 -7.56
CA TYR A 189 19.94 -0.86 -8.37
C TYR A 189 19.91 0.32 -9.35
N CYS A 190 20.32 1.51 -8.93
CA CYS A 190 20.42 2.68 -9.80
C CYS A 190 21.44 2.48 -10.93
N GLU A 191 22.62 1.94 -10.61
CA GLU A 191 23.66 1.62 -11.60
C GLU A 191 23.15 0.61 -12.65
N ALA A 192 22.46 -0.44 -12.21
CA ALA A 192 21.88 -1.43 -13.11
C ALA A 192 20.77 -0.86 -14.01
N GLU A 193 19.93 0.07 -13.51
CA GLU A 193 18.91 0.69 -14.36
C GLU A 193 19.51 1.64 -15.40
N GLN A 194 20.58 2.35 -15.07
CA GLN A 194 21.30 3.20 -16.03
C GLN A 194 21.93 2.37 -17.16
N LEU A 195 22.48 1.19 -16.83
CA LEU A 195 23.00 0.25 -17.82
C LEU A 195 21.91 -0.32 -18.73
N SER A 196 20.69 -0.57 -18.20
CA SER A 196 19.56 -1.08 -19.00
C SER A 196 18.82 -0.03 -19.84
N GLY A 197 19.15 1.26 -19.69
CA GLY A 197 18.57 2.35 -20.47
C GLY A 197 19.42 2.79 -21.67
N ILE A 198 20.51 2.08 -21.95
CA ILE A 198 21.46 2.34 -23.04
C ILE A 198 21.27 1.33 -24.21
N GLU A 199 20.32 0.40 -24.11
CA GLU A 199 19.90 -0.51 -25.19
C GLU A 199 18.62 -0.04 -25.91
#